data_AF-B2HN10-F1
#
_entry.id   AF-B2HN10-F1
#
_cell.length_a   1.000
_cell.length_b   1.000
_cell.length_c   1.000
_cell.angle_alpha   90.00
_cell.angle_beta   90.00
_cell.angle_gamma   90.00
#
_symmetry.space_group_name_H-M   'P 1'
#
loop_
_entity.id
_entity.type
_entity.pdbx_description
1 polymer ?
#
loop_
_entity_poly.entity_id
_entity_poly.type
_entity_poly.pdbx_seq_one_letter_code
_entity_poly.pdbx_strand_id
1 'polypeptide(L)'
;MVLTLSQVQAWSTEHLIEAATYWSKTADQWEDVFLQMRNQSHTLVWEGAGGDALRQRTGADLAIVSTKADELRQASKIARDGAGTIGIAQRRVLHAVEDAHNAGFTVGEDFSVTDIRTSRSSAEQAARQAQAQAQALATDIRQRAVEPLPPPAPGRLPPLTPGEMATPRLPAPPPQPPIRGGADLAPAEPPPVVCAHLWSHQPV
;
A
#
# COMPACT_ATOMS: atom_id res chain seq x y z
N MET A 1 -17.59 8.96 -20.27
CA MET A 1 -16.74 7.85 -20.72
C MET A 1 -17.51 6.57 -20.46
N VAL A 2 -17.75 5.75 -21.48
CA VAL A 2 -18.48 4.48 -21.36
C VAL A 2 -17.43 3.36 -21.22
N LEU A 3 -17.65 2.44 -20.30
CA LEU A 3 -16.80 1.27 -20.07
C LEU A 3 -16.97 0.27 -21.23
N THR A 4 -15.87 -0.28 -21.77
CA THR A 4 -15.91 -1.33 -22.81
C THR A 4 -15.38 -2.67 -22.32
N LEU A 5 -15.72 -3.76 -23.03
CA LEU A 5 -15.24 -5.11 -22.71
C LEU A 5 -13.71 -5.19 -22.72
N SER A 6 -13.06 -4.62 -23.74
CA SER A 6 -11.59 -4.56 -23.81
C SER A 6 -10.99 -3.78 -22.63
N GLN A 7 -11.65 -2.72 -22.16
CA GLN A 7 -11.20 -1.99 -20.98
C GLN A 7 -11.29 -2.84 -19.71
N VAL A 8 -12.38 -3.59 -19.52
CA VAL A 8 -12.51 -4.51 -18.38
C VAL A 8 -11.45 -5.60 -18.42
N GLN A 9 -11.12 -6.14 -19.60
CA GLN A 9 -10.06 -7.15 -19.76
C GLN A 9 -8.67 -6.58 -19.44
N ALA A 10 -8.42 -5.32 -19.79
CA ALA A 10 -7.14 -4.66 -19.56
C ALA A 10 -6.96 -4.11 -18.14
N TRP A 11 -8.00 -4.12 -17.29
CA TRP A 11 -7.87 -3.68 -15.89
C TRP A 11 -6.83 -4.51 -15.14
N SER A 12 -5.79 -3.83 -14.65
CA SER A 12 -4.75 -4.42 -13.80
C SER A 12 -4.81 -3.81 -12.40
N THR A 13 -4.70 -4.68 -11.39
CA THR A 13 -4.60 -4.31 -9.97
C THR A 13 -3.17 -4.37 -9.45
N GLU A 14 -2.20 -4.66 -10.32
CA GLU A 14 -0.78 -4.83 -9.99
C GLU A 14 -0.21 -3.61 -9.27
N HIS A 15 -0.48 -2.41 -9.78
CA HIS A 15 -0.05 -1.15 -9.18
C HIS A 15 -0.52 -0.96 -7.73
N LEU A 16 -1.72 -1.44 -7.37
CA LEU A 16 -2.23 -1.38 -6.00
C LEU A 16 -1.50 -2.38 -5.10
N ILE A 17 -1.19 -3.58 -5.61
CA ILE A 17 -0.43 -4.60 -4.88
C ILE A 17 1.02 -4.16 -4.66
N GLU A 18 1.63 -3.54 -5.67
CA GLU A 18 2.96 -2.94 -5.57
C GLU A 18 2.98 -1.81 -4.53
N ALA A 19 2.03 -0.86 -4.60
CA ALA A 19 1.91 0.22 -3.63
C ALA A 19 1.72 -0.31 -2.20
N ALA A 20 0.85 -1.31 -2.02
CA ALA A 20 0.64 -1.93 -0.72
C ALA A 20 1.91 -2.58 -0.18
N THR A 21 2.67 -3.26 -1.02
CA THR A 21 3.93 -3.90 -0.64
C THR A 21 4.98 -2.85 -0.25
N TYR A 22 5.07 -1.77 -1.03
CA TYR A 22 5.95 -0.65 -0.75
C TYR A 22 5.66 0.02 0.59
N TRP A 23 4.39 0.34 0.89
CA TRP A 23 4.02 0.97 2.16
C TRP A 23 4.27 0.06 3.36
N SER A 24 3.97 -1.23 3.25
CA SER A 24 4.26 -2.20 4.32
C SER A 24 5.77 -2.27 4.60
N LYS A 25 6.59 -2.39 3.56
CA LYS A 25 8.05 -2.44 3.70
C LYS A 25 8.61 -1.15 4.30
N THR A 26 8.06 0.00 3.91
CA THR A 26 8.47 1.31 4.45
C THR A 26 8.15 1.41 5.94
N ALA A 27 6.96 0.96 6.36
CA ALA A 27 6.57 0.92 7.77
C ALA A 27 7.55 0.09 8.61
N ASP A 28 7.88 -1.12 8.13
CA ASP A 28 8.78 -2.03 8.84
C ASP A 28 10.21 -1.46 8.93
N GLN A 29 10.71 -0.83 7.86
CA GLN A 29 12.02 -0.18 7.87
C GLN A 29 12.08 1.01 8.83
N TRP A 30 11.02 1.81 8.90
CA TRP A 30 10.99 2.97 9.80
C TRP A 30 11.00 2.52 11.26
N GLU A 31 10.19 1.53 11.62
CA GLU A 31 10.21 1.02 12.99
C GLU A 31 11.53 0.38 13.37
N ASP A 32 12.13 -0.42 12.48
CA ASP A 32 13.41 -1.09 12.75
C ASP A 32 14.53 -0.08 13.06
N VAL A 33 14.69 0.94 12.21
CA VAL A 33 15.73 1.97 12.39
C VAL A 33 15.51 2.77 13.69
N PHE A 34 14.28 3.17 13.99
CA PHE A 34 14.00 3.96 15.20
C PHE A 34 14.06 3.11 16.47
N LEU A 35 13.67 1.85 16.41
CA LEU A 35 13.83 0.90 17.50
C LEU A 35 15.31 0.64 17.77
N GLN A 36 16.12 0.47 16.73
CA GLN A 36 17.57 0.34 16.84
C GLN A 36 18.19 1.57 17.51
N MET A 37 17.83 2.78 17.07
CA MET A 37 18.32 4.03 17.65
C MET A 37 17.94 4.16 19.14
N ARG A 38 16.70 3.82 19.49
CA ARG A 38 16.24 3.78 20.88
C ARG A 38 17.00 2.74 21.70
N ASN A 39 17.25 1.55 21.16
CA ASN A 39 17.96 0.51 21.91
C ASN A 39 19.43 0.91 22.11
N GLN A 40 20.07 1.49 21.10
CA GLN A 40 21.43 2.01 21.19
C GLN A 40 21.57 3.08 22.29
N SER A 41 20.59 3.97 22.45
CA SER A 41 20.61 4.98 23.51
C SER A 41 20.62 4.39 24.93
N HIS A 42 20.08 3.18 25.09
CA HIS A 42 20.13 2.44 26.36
C HIS A 42 21.41 1.60 26.54
N THR A 43 22.14 1.29 25.46
CA THR A 43 23.42 0.55 25.54
C THR A 43 24.62 1.44 25.87
N LEU A 44 24.51 2.75 25.62
CA LEU A 44 25.56 3.71 25.94
C LEU A 44 25.61 3.96 27.45
N VAL A 45 26.78 3.76 28.07
CA VAL A 45 27.03 4.13 29.47
C VAL A 45 27.25 5.64 29.56
N TRP A 46 26.18 6.39 29.32
CA TRP A 46 26.14 7.85 29.49
C TRP A 46 25.15 8.19 30.59
N GLU A 47 25.71 8.51 31.76
CA GLU A 47 24.97 8.88 32.96
C GLU A 47 24.72 10.39 33.04
N GLY A 48 23.65 10.74 33.74
CA GLY A 48 23.23 12.12 33.98
C GLY A 48 22.32 12.70 32.89
N ALA A 49 22.00 13.99 33.03
CA ALA A 49 20.92 14.65 32.31
C ALA A 49 21.00 14.54 30.77
N GLY A 50 22.21 14.47 30.20
CA GLY A 50 22.41 14.29 28.76
C GLY A 50 21.96 12.91 28.26
N GLY A 51 22.33 11.84 28.99
CA GLY A 51 21.89 10.49 28.67
C GLY A 51 20.38 10.30 28.86
N ASP A 52 19.81 10.90 29.91
CA ASP A 52 18.37 10.88 30.14
C ASP A 52 17.60 11.60 29.01
N ALA A 53 18.08 12.77 28.58
CA ALA A 53 17.50 13.50 27.47
C ALA A 53 17.59 12.72 26.14
N LEU A 54 18.69 12.02 25.88
CA LEU A 54 18.83 11.15 24.71
C LEU A 54 17.80 10.00 24.74
N ARG A 55 17.71 9.27 25.86
CA ARG A 55 16.74 8.18 26.03
C ARG A 55 15.30 8.66 25.87
N GLN A 56 14.96 9.78 26.50
CA GLN A 56 13.64 10.40 26.38
C GLN A 56 13.32 10.76 24.92
N ARG A 57 14.25 11.43 24.23
CA ARG A 57 14.05 11.84 22.84
C ARG A 57 13.90 10.65 21.90
N THR A 58 14.78 9.66 21.99
CA THR A 58 14.70 8.47 21.14
C THR A 58 13.41 7.67 21.37
N GLY A 59 12.89 7.64 22.60
CA GLY A 59 11.58 7.08 22.90
C GLY A 59 10.42 7.88 22.30
N ALA A 60 10.46 9.21 22.37
CA ALA A 60 9.45 10.08 21.77
C ALA A 60 9.44 9.97 20.23
N ASP A 61 10.61 9.96 19.62
CA ASP A 61 10.77 9.80 18.16
C ASP A 61 10.22 8.44 17.70
N LEU A 62 10.53 7.35 18.42
CA LEU A 62 9.97 6.02 18.13
C LEU A 62 8.44 6.02 18.20
N ALA A 63 7.82 6.64 19.23
CA ALA A 63 6.37 6.69 19.35
C ALA A 63 5.70 7.42 18.16
N ILE A 64 6.29 8.53 17.71
CA ILE A 64 5.81 9.27 16.53
C ILE A 64 5.93 8.41 15.26
N VAL A 65 7.06 7.74 15.08
CA VAL A 65 7.30 6.91 13.89
C VAL A 65 6.41 5.68 13.85
N SER A 66 6.20 4.98 14.97
CA SER A 66 5.26 3.86 15.05
C SER A 66 3.85 4.28 14.63
N THR A 67 3.38 5.45 15.06
CA THR A 67 2.07 5.97 14.63
C THR A 67 2.00 6.15 13.10
N LYS A 68 3.07 6.65 12.46
CA LYS A 68 3.13 6.81 11.01
C LYS A 68 3.30 5.49 10.26
N ALA A 69 4.03 4.54 10.84
CA ALA A 69 4.15 3.18 10.31
C ALA A 69 2.78 2.49 10.30
N ASP A 70 1.95 2.71 11.32
CA ASP A 70 0.58 2.21 11.36
C ASP A 70 -0.31 2.84 10.26
N GLU A 71 -0.16 4.14 9.98
CA GLU A 71 -0.85 4.79 8.83
C GLU A 71 -0.44 4.15 7.49
N LEU A 72 0.84 3.84 7.30
CA LEU A 72 1.33 3.15 6.10
C LEU A 72 0.80 1.72 5.99
N ARG A 73 0.71 0.98 7.10
CA ARG A 73 0.10 -0.36 7.14
C ARG A 73 -1.39 -0.29 6.82
N GLN A 74 -2.09 0.72 7.31
CA GLN A 74 -3.49 0.95 6.98
C GLN A 74 -3.67 1.24 5.48
N ALA A 75 -2.82 2.08 4.90
CA ALA A 75 -2.81 2.34 3.46
C ALA A 75 -2.57 1.05 2.66
N SER A 76 -1.61 0.21 3.09
CA SER A 76 -1.32 -1.10 2.49
C SER A 76 -2.53 -2.01 2.50
N LYS A 77 -3.23 -2.10 3.64
CA LYS A 77 -4.47 -2.85 3.75
C LYS A 77 -5.54 -2.35 2.78
N ILE A 78 -5.77 -1.03 2.74
CA ILE A 78 -6.77 -0.42 1.85
C ILE A 78 -6.47 -0.74 0.38
N ALA A 79 -5.21 -0.63 -0.04
CA ALA A 79 -4.83 -0.95 -1.42
C ALA A 79 -5.01 -2.43 -1.77
N ARG A 80 -4.66 -3.36 -0.86
CA ARG A 80 -4.92 -4.80 -1.06
C ARG A 80 -6.40 -5.13 -1.13
N ASP A 81 -7.19 -4.56 -0.23
CA ASP A 81 -8.65 -4.72 -0.20
C ASP A 81 -9.26 -4.18 -1.50
N GLY A 82 -8.84 -2.99 -1.95
CA GLY A 82 -9.26 -2.39 -3.22
C GLY A 82 -8.90 -3.25 -4.43
N ALA A 83 -7.65 -3.74 -4.50
CA ALA A 83 -7.18 -4.65 -5.55
C ALA A 83 -7.99 -5.94 -5.59
N GLY A 84 -8.24 -6.56 -4.44
CA GLY A 84 -9.07 -7.77 -4.35
C GLY A 84 -10.49 -7.52 -4.86
N THR A 85 -11.06 -6.39 -4.48
CA THR A 85 -12.44 -6.06 -4.85
C THR A 85 -12.59 -5.77 -6.36
N ILE A 86 -11.67 -4.99 -6.95
CA ILE A 86 -11.62 -4.76 -8.41
C ILE A 86 -11.46 -6.08 -9.16
N GLY A 87 -10.54 -6.95 -8.69
CA GLY A 87 -10.32 -8.26 -9.30
C GLY A 87 -11.55 -9.17 -9.24
N ILE A 88 -12.35 -9.12 -8.17
CA ILE A 88 -13.62 -9.85 -8.07
C ILE A 88 -14.62 -9.29 -9.09
N ALA A 89 -14.78 -7.98 -9.18
CA ALA A 89 -15.70 -7.35 -10.12
C ALA A 89 -15.35 -7.69 -11.58
N GLN A 90 -14.07 -7.60 -11.94
CA GLN A 90 -13.57 -7.98 -13.26
C GLN A 90 -13.91 -9.45 -13.58
N ARG A 91 -13.61 -10.38 -12.67
CA ARG A 91 -13.93 -11.81 -12.88
C ARG A 91 -15.43 -12.05 -13.04
N ARG A 92 -16.30 -11.36 -12.28
CA ARG A 92 -17.76 -11.51 -12.41
C ARG A 92 -18.26 -11.13 -13.81
N VAL A 93 -17.72 -10.07 -14.40
CA VAL A 93 -18.05 -9.65 -15.77
C VAL A 93 -17.52 -10.67 -16.78
N LEU A 94 -16.26 -11.08 -16.65
CA LEU A 94 -15.66 -12.05 -17.58
C LEU A 94 -16.35 -13.42 -17.53
N HIS A 95 -16.77 -13.88 -16.34
CA HIS A 95 -17.58 -15.10 -16.22
C HIS A 95 -18.96 -14.96 -16.89
N ALA A 96 -19.63 -13.82 -16.76
CA ALA A 96 -20.91 -13.60 -17.43
C ALA A 96 -20.78 -13.57 -18.96
N VAL A 97 -19.68 -13.03 -19.47
CA VAL A 97 -19.35 -13.08 -20.91
C VAL A 97 -19.11 -14.52 -21.36
N GLU A 98 -18.36 -15.29 -20.57
CA GLU A 98 -18.10 -16.70 -20.84
C GLU A 98 -19.39 -17.55 -20.78
N ASP A 99 -20.30 -17.27 -19.84
CA ASP A 99 -21.62 -17.92 -19.77
C ASP A 99 -22.45 -17.63 -21.04
N ALA A 100 -22.42 -16.39 -21.55
CA ALA A 100 -23.09 -16.03 -22.80
C ALA A 100 -22.48 -16.77 -24.01
N HIS A 101 -21.15 -16.88 -24.07
CA HIS A 101 -20.45 -17.65 -25.09
C HIS A 101 -20.83 -19.14 -25.06
N ASN A 102 -20.85 -19.75 -23.87
CA ASN A 102 -21.26 -21.13 -23.68
C ASN A 102 -22.73 -21.39 -24.04
N ALA A 103 -23.59 -20.36 -23.92
CA ALA A 103 -24.97 -20.41 -24.38
C ALA A 103 -25.16 -20.21 -25.90
N GLY A 104 -24.07 -19.98 -26.66
CA GLY A 104 -24.10 -19.79 -28.11
C GLY A 104 -24.36 -18.35 -28.55
N PHE A 105 -24.08 -17.38 -27.68
CA PHE A 105 -24.10 -15.96 -28.01
C PHE A 105 -22.67 -15.40 -28.13
N THR A 106 -22.51 -14.24 -28.74
CA THR A 106 -21.27 -13.45 -28.73
C THR A 106 -21.52 -12.12 -28.02
N VAL A 107 -20.52 -11.62 -27.28
CA VAL A 107 -20.62 -10.32 -26.58
C VAL A 107 -19.77 -9.26 -27.28
N GLY A 108 -20.36 -8.09 -27.57
CA GLY A 108 -19.68 -6.93 -28.16
C GLY A 108 -18.98 -6.02 -27.15
N GLU A 109 -18.21 -5.04 -27.64
CA GLU A 109 -17.47 -4.07 -26.80
C GLU A 109 -18.37 -3.25 -25.86
N ASP A 110 -19.62 -3.04 -26.24
CA ASP A 110 -20.66 -2.33 -25.49
C ASP A 110 -21.47 -3.25 -24.57
N PHE A 111 -21.03 -4.50 -24.39
CA PHE A 111 -21.75 -5.57 -23.68
C PHE A 111 -23.10 -5.93 -24.32
N SER A 112 -23.30 -5.64 -25.61
CA SER A 112 -24.41 -6.20 -26.38
C SER A 112 -24.20 -7.70 -26.62
N VAL A 113 -25.29 -8.47 -26.62
CA VAL A 113 -25.27 -9.93 -26.79
C VAL A 113 -25.99 -10.28 -28.09
N THR A 114 -25.30 -11.01 -28.97
CA THR A 114 -25.82 -11.41 -30.30
C THR A 114 -25.84 -12.92 -30.42
N ASP A 115 -26.96 -13.51 -30.88
CA ASP A 115 -27.06 -14.96 -31.12
C ASP A 115 -26.28 -15.34 -32.38
N ILE A 116 -25.41 -16.34 -32.30
CA ILE A 116 -24.62 -16.86 -33.43
C ILE A 116 -25.09 -18.25 -33.87
N ARG A 117 -26.13 -18.81 -33.25
CA ARG A 117 -26.65 -20.14 -33.60
C ARG A 117 -27.43 -20.06 -34.91
N THR A 118 -27.07 -20.92 -35.86
CA THR A 118 -27.90 -21.20 -37.03
C THR A 118 -29.12 -22.02 -36.59
N SER A 119 -30.31 -21.42 -36.63
CA SER A 119 -31.57 -22.08 -36.26
C SER A 119 -32.05 -23.05 -37.35
N ARG A 120 -32.38 -24.29 -36.96
CA ARG A 120 -33.05 -25.31 -37.82
C ARG A 120 -34.48 -25.65 -37.37
N SER A 121 -35.00 -25.01 -36.33
CA SER A 121 -36.35 -25.24 -35.77
C SER A 121 -37.33 -24.12 -36.14
N SER A 122 -38.59 -24.17 -35.68
CA SER A 122 -39.65 -23.16 -35.92
C SER A 122 -39.13 -21.74 -35.69
N ALA A 123 -38.65 -21.13 -36.77
CA ALA A 123 -37.63 -20.09 -36.71
C ALA A 123 -38.07 -18.86 -35.92
N GLU A 124 -39.37 -18.50 -35.98
CA GLU A 124 -39.92 -17.34 -35.28
C GLU A 124 -40.07 -17.53 -33.76
N GLN A 125 -40.37 -18.74 -33.29
CA GLN A 125 -40.44 -19.01 -31.84
C GLN A 125 -39.03 -19.12 -31.25
N ALA A 126 -38.14 -19.81 -31.96
CA ALA A 126 -36.73 -19.91 -31.59
C ALA A 126 -36.04 -18.54 -31.60
N ALA A 127 -36.30 -17.69 -32.60
CA ALA A 127 -35.75 -16.33 -32.66
C ALA A 127 -36.28 -15.44 -31.53
N ARG A 128 -37.58 -15.51 -31.20
CA ARG A 128 -38.14 -14.75 -30.06
C ARG A 128 -37.55 -15.19 -28.73
N GLN A 129 -37.39 -16.49 -28.52
CA GLN A 129 -36.77 -17.03 -27.30
C GLN A 129 -35.29 -16.64 -27.21
N ALA A 130 -34.54 -16.76 -28.31
CA ALA A 130 -33.15 -16.32 -28.41
C ALA A 130 -32.98 -14.83 -28.09
N GLN A 131 -33.86 -13.99 -28.63
CA GLN A 131 -33.79 -12.55 -28.42
C GLN A 131 -34.14 -12.16 -26.98
N ALA A 132 -35.11 -12.82 -26.35
CA ALA A 132 -35.40 -12.64 -24.93
C ALA A 132 -34.21 -13.06 -24.04
N GLN A 133 -33.54 -14.18 -24.37
CA GLN A 133 -32.35 -14.66 -23.65
C GLN A 133 -31.15 -13.71 -23.83
N ALA A 134 -30.90 -13.24 -25.05
CA ALA A 134 -29.86 -12.26 -25.33
C ALA A 134 -30.09 -10.95 -24.54
N GLN A 135 -31.33 -10.47 -24.46
CA GLN A 135 -31.67 -9.29 -23.66
C GLN A 135 -31.45 -9.51 -22.16
N ALA A 136 -31.79 -10.70 -21.64
CA ALA A 136 -31.57 -11.05 -20.25
C ALA A 136 -30.07 -11.09 -19.90
N LEU A 137 -29.27 -11.78 -20.72
CA LEU A 137 -27.80 -11.85 -20.58
C LEU A 137 -27.15 -10.47 -20.70
N ALA A 138 -27.53 -9.68 -21.70
CA ALA A 138 -27.01 -8.32 -21.86
C ALA A 138 -27.35 -7.44 -20.65
N THR A 139 -28.52 -7.63 -20.04
CA THR A 139 -28.90 -6.90 -18.84
C THR A 139 -28.07 -7.34 -17.63
N ASP A 140 -27.89 -8.64 -17.42
CA ASP A 140 -27.05 -9.17 -16.33
C ASP A 140 -25.58 -8.72 -16.46
N ILE A 141 -24.99 -8.81 -17.66
CA ILE A 141 -23.62 -8.36 -17.90
C ILE A 141 -23.47 -6.86 -17.61
N ARG A 142 -24.40 -6.03 -18.10
CA ARG A 142 -24.37 -4.58 -17.83
C ARG A 142 -24.57 -4.26 -16.35
N GLN A 143 -25.44 -4.99 -15.66
CA GLN A 143 -25.64 -4.83 -14.22
C GLN A 143 -24.35 -5.11 -13.46
N ARG A 144 -23.67 -6.23 -13.76
CA ARG A 144 -22.39 -6.58 -13.14
C ARG A 144 -21.27 -5.60 -13.47
N ALA A 145 -21.29 -5.01 -14.67
CA ALA A 145 -20.30 -4.01 -15.10
C ALA A 145 -20.43 -2.67 -14.36
N VAL A 146 -21.62 -2.34 -13.85
CA VAL A 146 -21.91 -1.07 -13.16
C VAL A 146 -22.19 -1.27 -11.68
N GLU A 147 -22.20 -2.52 -11.19
CA GLU A 147 -22.49 -2.83 -9.80
C GLU A 147 -21.46 -2.14 -8.89
N PRO A 148 -21.92 -1.33 -7.93
CA PRO A 148 -21.02 -0.59 -7.06
C PRO A 148 -20.14 -1.56 -6.28
N LEU A 149 -18.84 -1.30 -6.35
CA LEU A 149 -17.84 -1.99 -5.57
C LEU A 149 -18.19 -1.85 -4.08
N PRO A 150 -18.17 -2.93 -3.27
CA PRO A 150 -18.42 -2.80 -1.84
C PRO A 150 -17.45 -1.78 -1.26
N PRO A 151 -17.92 -0.88 -0.37
CA PRO A 151 -17.10 0.21 0.13
C PRO A 151 -15.85 -0.36 0.84
N PRO A 152 -14.70 0.30 0.74
CA PRO A 152 -13.53 -0.08 1.52
C PRO A 152 -13.90 -0.09 3.00
N ALA A 153 -13.33 -1.02 3.77
CA ALA A 153 -13.58 -1.15 5.20
C ALA A 153 -13.46 0.21 5.92
N PRO A 154 -14.34 0.52 6.89
CA PRO A 154 -14.39 1.83 7.53
C PRO A 154 -13.05 2.16 8.23
N GLY A 155 -12.47 3.29 7.84
CA GLY A 155 -11.18 3.80 8.35
C GLY A 155 -10.49 4.77 7.37
N ARG A 156 -11.26 5.67 6.75
CA ARG A 156 -10.86 6.47 5.57
C ARG A 156 -9.88 7.59 5.95
N LEU A 157 -8.67 7.55 5.40
CA LEU A 157 -7.92 8.77 5.06
C LEU A 157 -8.40 9.28 3.68
N PRO A 158 -8.51 10.60 3.46
CA PRO A 158 -8.95 11.18 2.19
C PRO A 158 -8.06 10.74 1.01
N PRO A 159 -8.53 10.84 -0.25
CA PRO A 159 -7.77 10.41 -1.42
C PRO A 159 -6.47 11.21 -1.52
N LEU A 160 -5.33 10.55 -1.33
CA LEU A 160 -4.02 11.13 -1.57
C LEU A 160 -3.78 11.13 -3.07
N THR A 161 -3.72 12.32 -3.67
CA THR A 161 -3.32 12.53 -5.06
C THR A 161 -1.92 11.94 -5.27
N PRO A 162 -1.68 11.10 -6.30
CA PRO A 162 -0.39 10.43 -6.54
C PRO A 162 0.83 11.36 -6.73
N GLY A 163 0.65 12.68 -6.76
CA GLY A 163 1.71 13.68 -6.97
C GLY A 163 2.38 14.25 -5.72
N GLU A 164 1.86 14.03 -4.51
CA GLU A 164 2.40 14.69 -3.30
C GLU A 164 3.28 13.78 -2.42
N MET A 165 3.31 12.46 -2.64
CA MET A 165 4.11 11.54 -1.83
C MET A 165 5.47 11.15 -2.44
N ALA A 166 5.89 11.81 -3.53
CA ALA A 166 7.12 11.51 -4.25
C ALA A 166 8.42 11.93 -3.54
N THR A 167 8.35 12.53 -2.34
CA THR A 167 9.54 12.68 -1.49
C THR A 167 9.10 12.75 -0.03
N PRO A 168 9.42 11.75 0.81
CA PRO A 168 9.41 11.95 2.24
C PRO A 168 10.50 12.98 2.52
N ARG A 169 10.13 14.26 2.68
CA ARG A 169 11.02 15.21 3.31
C ARG A 169 11.13 14.76 4.76
N LEU A 170 12.26 14.17 5.11
CA LEU A 170 12.65 13.93 6.50
C LEU A 170 12.34 15.21 7.29
N PRO A 171 11.64 15.12 8.44
CA PRO A 171 11.52 16.26 9.33
C PRO A 171 12.94 16.74 9.64
N ALA A 172 13.19 18.04 9.43
CA ALA A 172 14.48 18.60 9.76
C ALA A 172 14.79 18.28 11.24
N PRO A 173 16.04 17.91 11.58
CA PRO A 173 16.40 17.71 12.96
C PRO A 173 16.04 18.99 13.75
N PRO A 174 15.36 18.90 14.90
CA PRO A 174 15.09 20.06 15.73
C PRO A 174 16.40 20.79 16.05
N PRO A 175 16.38 22.13 16.20
CA PRO A 175 17.57 22.91 16.49
C PRO A 175 18.30 22.27 17.67
N GLN A 176 19.59 21.97 17.46
CA GLN A 176 20.43 21.40 18.50
C GLN A 176 20.40 22.38 19.69
N PRO A 177 20.20 21.91 20.94
CA PRO A 177 20.38 22.79 22.09
C PRO A 177 21.82 23.33 22.02
N PRO A 178 22.04 24.62 22.33
CA PRO A 178 23.37 25.19 22.26
C PRO A 178 24.30 24.32 23.12
N ILE A 179 25.37 23.82 22.51
CA ILE A 179 26.52 23.28 23.24
C ILE A 179 27.00 24.47 24.08
N ARG A 180 26.61 24.53 25.36
CA ARG A 180 27.23 25.45 26.30
C ARG A 180 28.67 24.96 26.44
N GLY A 181 29.57 25.62 25.71
CA GLY A 181 31.00 25.53 25.98
C GLY A 181 31.19 25.80 27.47
N GLY A 182 31.70 24.80 28.18
CA GLY A 182 32.16 24.95 29.54
C GLY A 182 33.30 25.96 29.54
N ALA A 183 33.02 27.17 30.02
CA ALA A 183 34.04 28.06 30.51
C ALA A 183 34.03 27.97 32.03
N ASP A 184 35.20 27.63 32.55
CA ASP A 184 35.66 27.72 33.94
C ASP A 184 35.40 26.51 34.85
N LEU A 185 36.34 25.57 34.80
CA LEU A 185 36.91 24.91 35.99
C LEU A 185 38.34 24.44 35.63
N ALA A 186 39.29 24.89 36.47
CA ALA A 186 40.73 24.66 36.42
C ALA A 186 41.14 23.18 36.16
N PRO A 187 42.37 22.90 35.68
CA PRO A 187 42.78 21.56 35.29
C PRO A 187 42.89 20.65 36.51
N ALA A 188 41.93 19.74 36.67
CA ALA A 188 42.13 18.54 37.49
C ALA A 188 42.87 17.51 36.61
N GLU A 189 44.06 17.09 37.07
CA GLU A 189 44.81 16.02 36.41
C GLU A 189 43.94 14.77 36.18
N PRO A 190 43.98 14.16 34.98
CA PRO A 190 43.33 12.88 34.77
C PRO A 190 44.08 11.77 35.53
N PRO A 191 43.40 10.87 36.28
CA PRO A 191 44.05 9.69 36.83
C PRO A 191 44.52 8.77 35.68
N PRO A 192 45.63 8.03 35.86
CA PRO A 192 46.24 7.26 34.78
C PRO A 192 45.31 6.14 34.31
N VAL A 193 44.91 6.21 33.05
CA VAL A 193 44.27 5.09 32.35
C VAL A 193 45.34 4.04 32.06
N VAL A 194 45.36 2.98 32.86
CA VAL A 194 46.01 1.72 32.51
C VAL A 194 45.16 1.06 31.42
N CYS A 195 45.43 1.40 30.16
CA CYS A 195 45.00 0.59 29.04
C CYS A 195 46.14 -0.34 28.63
N ALA A 196 45.98 -1.59 29.03
CA ALA A 196 46.69 -2.73 28.51
C ALA A 196 46.66 -2.72 26.97
N HIS A 197 47.82 -3.07 26.43
CA HIS A 197 48.14 -3.25 25.03
C HIS A 197 47.20 -4.20 24.26
N LEU A 198 47.36 -4.12 22.94
CA LEU A 198 46.98 -5.07 21.88
C LEU A 198 45.56 -4.84 21.32
N TRP A 199 45.39 -4.28 20.12
CA TRP A 199 45.95 -4.81 18.88
C TRP A 199 46.41 -3.74 17.88
N SER A 200 47.63 -3.96 17.40
CA SER A 200 48.36 -3.23 16.39
C SER A 200 47.88 -3.53 14.95
N HIS A 201 47.78 -2.45 14.18
CA HIS A 201 48.33 -2.26 12.82
C HIS A 201 47.92 -3.18 11.64
N GLN A 202 47.26 -2.56 10.65
CA GLN A 202 47.74 -2.59 9.25
C GLN A 202 48.78 -1.46 9.05
N PRO A 203 49.74 -1.58 8.10
CA PRO A 203 49.57 -1.02 6.72
C PRO A 203 50.28 -1.92 5.66
N VAL A 204 50.15 -1.82 4.32
CA VAL A 204 49.86 -0.78 3.32
C VAL A 204 49.05 -1.44 2.18
#